data_AF-A0AAN5CB09-F1
#
_entry.id   AF-A0AAN5CB09-F1
#
_cell.length_a   1.000
_cell.length_b   1.000
_cell.length_c   1.000
_cell.angle_alpha   90.00
_cell.angle_beta   90.00
_cell.angle_gamma   90.00
#
_symmetry.space_group_name_H-M   'P 1'
#
loop_
_entity.id
_entity.type
_entity.pdbx_description
1 polymer ?
#
loop_
_entity_poly.entity_id
_entity_poly.type
_entity_poly.pdbx_seq_one_letter_code
_entity_poly.pdbx_strand_id
1 'polypeptide(L)'
;MMMEDTLDHTRSSSMKETFYSQSVISLYPLIHSIHSRNQLDSIVSNPHSKRQAQYNWNYPNNIWKGAPISYYFDRFFPSDRIPSVRAAIRFWESQTCVRFRENGGGRARVRFINGNGCYAMIGKTGGEQIISIGYGCDWIGTIAHEIEHTLGVWHTQARHDRGNYVSINAWNVLPNQLYNFNTQSQSYTNLFGIPYEFGSVMHYAENDFARDRSRPTIVARNGYERFQHSMSNYLPTFYDIKLINTYYKCYDGCPGKITCQNGGLQDVNNCNKCKCPPGFCGTYCESIPSSSLYYSSLQSTSGCDRYYTIGSTPVKISATAGSNRLYSVNYNLCAIHLKPATKGRRIEVTVTTGAGMSSWNCYGAGVDVRVAADPAMSGIRICRPNTRFPSIVSDSDRMVLNLFARINYVSFTFSARMI
;
A
#
# COMPACT_ATOMS: atom_id res chain seq x y z
N MET A 1 7.85 -2.14 26.70
CA MET A 1 8.23 -2.49 25.31
C MET A 1 6.94 -2.76 24.58
N MET A 2 6.63 -2.02 23.52
CA MET A 2 5.32 -2.12 22.84
C MET A 2 5.45 -3.09 21.66
N MET A 3 4.52 -4.04 21.60
CA MET A 3 4.39 -5.05 20.55
C MET A 3 3.01 -4.81 19.93
N GLU A 4 2.93 -4.76 18.60
CA GLU A 4 1.66 -4.62 17.89
C GLU A 4 1.35 -5.93 17.16
N ASP A 5 0.11 -6.39 17.30
CA ASP A 5 -0.38 -7.60 16.65
C ASP A 5 -0.98 -7.25 15.29
N THR A 6 -0.71 -8.06 14.27
CA THR A 6 -1.52 -8.11 13.05
C THR A 6 -2.47 -9.30 13.11
N LEU A 7 -3.63 -9.14 12.48
CA LEU A 7 -4.70 -10.13 12.51
C LEU A 7 -4.19 -11.52 12.13
N ASP A 8 -4.62 -12.52 12.89
CA ASP A 8 -4.43 -13.92 12.54
C ASP A 8 -5.18 -14.27 11.23
N HIS A 9 -4.42 -14.52 10.16
CA HIS A 9 -4.96 -14.95 8.86
C HIS A 9 -5.54 -16.38 8.91
N THR A 10 -5.46 -17.12 10.04
CA THR A 10 -5.82 -18.54 10.15
C THR A 10 -7.31 -18.87 10.02
N ARG A 11 -8.25 -17.91 10.03
CA ARG A 11 -9.69 -18.23 9.83
C ARG A 11 -10.15 -18.37 8.37
N SER A 12 -9.25 -18.49 7.40
CA SER A 12 -9.63 -18.75 6.00
C SER A 12 -9.11 -20.07 5.39
N SER A 13 -8.57 -21.00 6.19
CA SER A 13 -8.17 -22.33 5.70
C SER A 13 -9.21 -23.41 6.01
N SER A 14 -10.47 -23.19 5.66
CA SER A 14 -11.38 -24.28 5.32
C SER A 14 -12.35 -23.82 4.23
N MET A 15 -11.88 -23.87 2.98
CA MET A 15 -12.72 -24.16 1.83
C MET A 15 -11.76 -24.34 0.65
N LYS A 16 -11.32 -25.58 0.46
CA LYS A 16 -11.05 -26.07 -0.88
C LYS A 16 -12.30 -25.78 -1.72
N GLU A 17 -12.07 -25.24 -2.90
CA GLU A 17 -13.08 -24.89 -3.89
C GLU A 17 -14.14 -25.97 -4.07
N THR A 18 -15.40 -25.62 -3.80
CA THR A 18 -16.55 -26.22 -4.49
C THR A 18 -17.63 -25.15 -4.68
N PHE A 19 -18.11 -25.04 -5.91
CA PHE A 19 -19.19 -24.19 -6.46
C PHE A 19 -20.41 -23.93 -5.55
N TYR A 20 -20.98 -22.71 -5.58
CA TYR A 20 -22.24 -22.36 -6.28
C TYR A 20 -22.68 -20.89 -6.04
N SER A 21 -22.91 -20.19 -7.16
CA SER A 21 -24.09 -19.37 -7.52
C SER A 21 -24.83 -18.45 -6.53
N GLN A 22 -24.95 -17.20 -6.98
CA GLN A 22 -26.11 -16.28 -6.98
C GLN A 22 -26.55 -15.51 -5.72
N SER A 23 -26.92 -14.27 -6.04
CA SER A 23 -27.79 -13.32 -5.33
C SER A 23 -27.28 -12.64 -4.05
N VAL A 24 -26.72 -11.43 -4.22
CA VAL A 24 -27.08 -10.30 -3.35
C VAL A 24 -27.51 -9.15 -4.26
N ILE A 25 -28.82 -9.07 -4.46
CA ILE A 25 -29.52 -7.94 -5.06
C ILE A 25 -29.61 -6.83 -4.00
N SER A 26 -29.23 -5.62 -4.43
CA SER A 26 -29.72 -4.30 -4.02
C SER A 26 -30.23 -4.11 -2.59
N LEU A 27 -29.62 -3.16 -1.87
CA LEU A 27 -30.34 -2.10 -1.15
C LEU A 27 -29.38 -0.91 -0.90
N TYR A 28 -29.24 -0.04 -1.91
CA TYR A 28 -28.84 1.36 -1.72
C TYR A 28 -30.11 2.19 -1.62
N PRO A 29 -30.32 3.01 -0.58
CA PRO A 29 -31.15 4.19 -0.68
C PRO A 29 -30.30 5.42 -1.02
N LEU A 30 -30.80 6.15 -2.00
CA LEU A 30 -30.45 7.51 -2.41
C LEU A 30 -30.10 8.44 -1.24
N ILE A 31 -28.96 9.13 -1.35
CA ILE A 31 -28.83 10.51 -0.87
C ILE A 31 -28.35 11.34 -2.06
N HIS A 32 -29.31 11.87 -2.81
CA HIS A 32 -29.13 13.15 -3.48
C HIS A 32 -29.37 14.24 -2.43
N SER A 33 -28.32 14.86 -1.93
CA SER A 33 -28.43 16.23 -1.45
C SER A 33 -27.16 16.99 -1.78
N ILE A 34 -27.39 18.12 -2.45
CA ILE A 34 -26.43 19.12 -2.91
C ILE A 34 -25.57 19.55 -1.72
N HIS A 35 -24.26 19.27 -1.76
CA HIS A 35 -23.27 19.96 -0.94
C HIS A 35 -22.11 20.43 -1.82
N SER A 36 -21.72 21.69 -1.59
CA SER A 36 -21.11 22.60 -2.54
C SER A 36 -19.74 22.17 -3.11
N ARG A 37 -19.48 22.60 -4.34
CA ARG A 37 -18.18 22.53 -5.05
C ARG A 37 -16.99 23.10 -4.25
N ASN A 38 -17.25 23.86 -3.17
CA ASN A 38 -16.22 24.56 -2.40
C ASN A 38 -15.51 23.67 -1.35
N GLN A 39 -16.00 22.46 -1.04
CA GLN A 39 -15.30 21.56 -0.12
C GLN A 39 -14.23 20.70 -0.80
N LEU A 40 -14.38 20.36 -2.08
CA LEU A 40 -13.38 19.56 -2.82
C LEU A 40 -12.08 20.33 -3.08
N ASP A 41 -12.15 21.63 -3.36
CA ASP A 41 -10.96 22.47 -3.60
C ASP A 41 -10.16 22.74 -2.30
N SER A 42 -10.82 22.65 -1.13
CA SER A 42 -10.16 22.72 0.19
C SER A 42 -9.45 21.42 0.60
N ILE A 43 -9.77 20.29 -0.03
CA ILE A 43 -9.09 19.00 0.19
C ILE A 43 -7.81 18.89 -0.66
N VAL A 44 -7.76 19.57 -1.81
CA VAL A 44 -6.58 19.61 -2.70
C VAL A 44 -5.47 20.55 -2.17
N SER A 45 -5.78 21.43 -1.21
CA SER A 45 -4.89 22.51 -0.75
C SER A 45 -4.52 22.48 0.74
N ASN A 46 -4.78 21.39 1.48
CA ASN A 46 -4.43 21.31 2.91
C ASN A 46 -3.14 20.50 3.16
N PRO A 47 -1.97 21.14 3.42
CA PRO A 47 -0.68 20.47 3.64
C PRO A 47 -0.51 19.82 5.03
N HIS A 48 -1.60 19.56 5.76
CA HIS A 48 -1.55 19.08 7.15
C HIS A 48 -2.28 17.75 7.34
N SER A 49 -1.68 16.69 6.81
CA SER A 49 -1.69 15.37 7.47
C SER A 49 -0.48 14.58 7.05
N LYS A 50 0.09 13.83 7.99
CA LYS A 50 1.51 13.48 7.99
C LYS A 50 1.70 12.02 8.58
N ARG A 51 2.58 11.08 8.15
CA ARG A 51 2.66 9.63 8.54
C ARG A 51 3.55 9.32 9.74
N GLN A 52 3.16 8.33 10.54
CA GLN A 52 3.59 8.15 11.92
C GLN A 52 4.78 7.20 12.15
N ALA A 53 5.95 7.76 12.44
CA ALA A 53 7.06 7.02 13.02
C ALA A 53 7.26 7.37 14.51
N GLN A 54 7.84 6.45 15.27
CA GLN A 54 8.16 6.66 16.68
C GLN A 54 9.13 7.84 16.83
N TYR A 55 8.77 8.84 17.61
CA TYR A 55 9.58 10.04 17.82
C TYR A 55 9.35 10.53 19.24
N ASN A 56 10.01 9.87 20.18
CA ASN A 56 9.96 10.20 21.61
C ASN A 56 11.32 10.76 22.06
N TRP A 57 11.45 11.01 23.37
CA TRP A 57 12.69 11.50 23.99
C TRP A 57 13.93 10.62 23.73
N ASN A 58 13.75 9.35 23.36
CA ASN A 58 14.84 8.43 23.05
C ASN A 58 15.24 8.47 21.57
N TYR A 59 14.57 9.25 20.71
CA TYR A 59 15.02 9.45 19.33
C TYR A 59 16.32 10.28 19.30
N PRO A 60 17.38 9.85 18.57
CA PRO A 60 17.40 8.78 17.57
C PRO A 60 18.11 7.50 18.06
N ASN A 61 18.08 7.19 19.36
CA ASN A 61 18.72 5.99 19.93
C ASN A 61 17.84 4.73 19.80
N ASN A 62 16.54 4.90 19.60
CA ASN A 62 15.56 3.85 19.30
C ASN A 62 15.43 3.53 17.79
N ILE A 63 16.32 4.04 16.94
CA ILE A 63 16.45 3.62 15.53
C ILE A 63 17.73 2.81 15.32
N TRP A 64 17.74 2.02 14.24
CA TRP A 64 18.89 1.21 13.85
C TRP A 64 19.95 2.06 13.13
N LYS A 65 20.84 2.71 13.89
CA LYS A 65 21.92 3.54 13.33
C LYS A 65 23.16 2.76 12.92
N GLY A 66 23.76 3.20 11.81
CA GLY A 66 25.15 2.93 11.44
C GLY A 66 25.37 1.57 10.79
N ALA A 67 25.39 0.51 11.60
CA ALA A 67 25.68 -0.84 11.13
C ALA A 67 24.43 -1.53 10.54
N PRO A 68 24.60 -2.47 9.60
CA PRO A 68 23.50 -3.32 9.15
C PRO A 68 22.81 -4.00 10.32
N ILE A 69 21.47 -4.03 10.28
CA ILE A 69 20.62 -4.72 11.24
C ILE A 69 20.93 -6.22 11.14
N SER A 70 21.53 -6.76 12.20
CA SER A 70 21.84 -8.19 12.22
C SER A 70 20.55 -8.98 12.47
N TYR A 71 20.34 -10.03 11.69
CA TYR A 71 19.17 -10.91 11.86
C TYR A 71 19.53 -12.38 11.68
N TYR A 72 18.71 -13.27 12.22
CA TYR A 72 18.82 -14.72 11.96
C TYR A 72 17.46 -15.41 12.08
N PHE A 73 17.39 -16.65 11.60
CA PHE A 73 16.20 -17.49 11.71
C PHE A 73 16.31 -18.40 12.92
N ASP A 74 15.23 -18.48 13.71
CA ASP A 74 15.14 -19.44 14.79
C ASP A 74 15.36 -20.89 14.31
N ARG A 75 15.85 -21.77 15.19
CA ARG A 75 16.07 -23.19 14.89
C ARG A 75 14.83 -23.88 14.31
N PHE A 76 13.63 -23.48 14.75
CA PHE A 76 12.36 -24.06 14.30
C PHE A 76 11.62 -23.19 13.28
N PHE A 77 12.31 -22.22 12.67
CA PHE A 77 11.72 -21.40 11.62
C PHE A 77 11.48 -22.24 10.34
N PRO A 78 10.27 -22.22 9.76
CA PRO A 78 9.95 -22.97 8.55
C PRO A 78 10.83 -22.55 7.36
N SER A 79 11.54 -23.52 6.78
CA SER A 79 12.51 -23.28 5.71
C SER A 79 11.88 -22.76 4.41
N ASP A 80 10.62 -23.11 4.16
CA ASP A 80 9.79 -22.66 3.04
C ASP A 80 9.46 -21.17 3.10
N ARG A 81 9.47 -20.55 4.29
CA ARG A 81 9.18 -19.11 4.48
C ARG A 81 10.43 -18.22 4.38
N ILE A 82 11.63 -18.79 4.49
CA ILE A 82 12.90 -18.06 4.42
C ILE A 82 13.04 -17.21 3.13
N PRO A 83 12.70 -17.72 1.93
CA PRO A 83 12.78 -16.92 0.70
C PRO A 83 11.92 -15.65 0.74
N SER A 84 10.71 -15.73 1.30
CA SER A 84 9.81 -14.58 1.45
C SER A 84 10.39 -13.54 2.42
N VAL A 85 10.99 -13.97 3.53
CA VAL A 85 11.64 -13.05 4.48
C VAL A 85 12.81 -12.33 3.81
N ARG A 86 13.67 -13.07 3.13
CA ARG A 86 14.79 -12.47 2.39
C ARG A 86 14.30 -11.54 1.27
N ALA A 87 13.17 -11.82 0.63
CA ALA A 87 12.58 -10.94 -0.37
C ALA A 87 12.07 -9.61 0.23
N ALA A 88 11.41 -9.65 1.39
CA ALA A 88 10.97 -8.46 2.10
C ALA A 88 12.16 -7.61 2.60
N ILE A 89 13.23 -8.24 3.08
CA ILE A 89 14.48 -7.56 3.43
C ILE A 89 15.08 -6.87 2.20
N ARG A 90 15.24 -7.60 1.08
CA ARG A 90 15.75 -7.02 -0.17
C ARG A 90 14.90 -5.87 -0.69
N PHE A 91 13.58 -5.94 -0.49
CA PHE A 91 12.70 -4.81 -0.80
C PHE A 91 13.17 -3.59 -0.03
N TRP A 92 13.21 -3.62 1.31
CA TRP A 92 13.63 -2.47 2.11
C TRP A 92 15.04 -1.96 1.78
N GLU A 93 16.00 -2.85 1.56
CA GLU A 93 17.36 -2.47 1.16
C GLU A 93 17.39 -1.79 -0.22
N SER A 94 16.56 -2.24 -1.17
CA SER A 94 16.49 -1.66 -2.51
C SER A 94 15.78 -0.30 -2.56
N GLN A 95 14.97 0.03 -1.55
CA GLN A 95 14.19 1.27 -1.49
C GLN A 95 14.78 2.32 -0.54
N THR A 96 15.67 1.91 0.37
CA THR A 96 16.13 2.75 1.47
C THR A 96 17.63 2.62 1.72
N CYS A 97 18.16 3.43 2.64
CA CYS A 97 19.54 3.28 3.12
C CYS A 97 19.69 2.24 4.23
N VAL A 98 18.60 1.63 4.71
CA VAL A 98 18.66 0.58 5.74
C VAL A 98 19.29 -0.68 5.14
N ARG A 99 20.15 -1.34 5.92
CA ARG A 99 20.85 -2.57 5.52
C ARG A 99 20.66 -3.66 6.56
N PHE A 100 20.65 -4.90 6.11
CA PHE A 100 20.52 -6.08 6.94
C PHE A 100 21.73 -7.00 6.76
N ARG A 101 22.03 -7.80 7.78
CA ARG A 101 23.08 -8.81 7.73
C ARG A 101 22.61 -10.10 8.37
N GLU A 102 22.45 -11.14 7.57
CA GLU A 102 22.09 -12.47 8.05
C GLU A 102 23.22 -13.06 8.91
N ASN A 103 22.86 -13.68 10.02
CA ASN A 103 23.76 -14.26 11.01
C ASN A 103 24.84 -13.28 11.50
N GLY A 104 24.54 -11.98 11.47
CA GLY A 104 25.42 -10.96 12.02
C GLY A 104 25.54 -11.02 13.55
N GLY A 105 26.67 -10.54 14.07
CA GLY A 105 26.89 -10.39 15.52
C GLY A 105 26.25 -9.12 16.11
N GLY A 106 26.34 -8.97 17.43
CA GLY A 106 25.87 -7.80 18.17
C GLY A 106 24.72 -8.11 19.13
N ARG A 107 24.64 -7.35 20.22
CA ARG A 107 23.60 -7.52 21.26
C ARG A 107 22.19 -7.19 20.73
N ALA A 108 22.07 -6.11 19.95
CA ALA A 108 20.82 -5.72 19.32
C ALA A 108 20.71 -6.39 17.96
N ARG A 109 19.73 -7.29 17.79
CA ARG A 109 19.55 -8.10 16.57
C ARG A 109 18.10 -8.57 16.46
N VAL A 110 17.71 -9.00 15.27
CA VAL A 110 16.38 -9.51 14.96
C VAL A 110 16.40 -11.04 14.88
N ARG A 111 15.45 -11.71 15.53
CA ARG A 111 15.23 -13.15 15.42
C ARG A 111 13.87 -13.40 14.78
N PHE A 112 13.86 -14.03 13.61
CA PHE A 112 12.62 -14.47 12.97
C PHE A 112 12.15 -15.78 13.62
N ILE A 113 10.91 -15.82 14.10
CA ILE A 113 10.31 -16.97 14.78
C ILE A 113 9.03 -17.43 14.09
N ASN A 114 8.63 -18.68 14.33
CA ASN A 114 7.32 -19.21 13.95
C ASN A 114 6.36 -19.11 15.15
N GLY A 115 5.92 -17.90 15.47
CA GLY A 115 4.96 -17.66 16.52
C GLY A 115 3.51 -17.82 16.07
N ASN A 116 2.57 -17.50 16.96
CA ASN A 116 1.15 -17.48 16.66
C ASN A 116 0.75 -16.10 16.08
N GLY A 117 0.46 -16.04 14.79
CA GLY A 117 0.20 -14.78 14.07
C GLY A 117 1.45 -14.04 13.63
N CYS A 118 1.26 -12.82 13.13
CA CYS A 118 2.31 -11.93 12.68
C CYS A 118 2.40 -10.72 13.60
N TYR A 119 3.60 -10.42 14.08
CA TYR A 119 3.85 -9.29 14.99
C TYR A 119 5.33 -8.98 15.09
N ALA A 120 5.63 -7.74 15.47
CA ALA A 120 6.98 -7.25 15.70
C ALA A 120 7.02 -6.18 16.80
N MET A 121 8.23 -5.95 17.33
CA MET A 121 8.46 -4.82 18.22
C MET A 121 8.70 -3.54 17.42
N ILE A 122 8.29 -2.41 17.98
CA ILE A 122 8.44 -1.12 17.31
C ILE A 122 9.81 -0.50 17.61
N GLY A 123 10.58 -0.27 16.54
CA GLY A 123 11.90 0.32 16.59
C GLY A 123 12.96 -0.61 17.18
N LYS A 124 14.16 -0.06 17.42
CA LYS A 124 15.27 -0.76 18.05
C LYS A 124 15.10 -0.77 19.57
N THR A 125 14.99 -1.95 20.17
CA THR A 125 14.81 -2.09 21.63
C THR A 125 16.13 -2.17 22.41
N GLY A 126 17.25 -2.38 21.72
CA GLY A 126 18.60 -2.45 22.31
C GLY A 126 19.08 -3.86 22.68
N GLY A 127 18.21 -4.87 22.59
CA GLY A 127 18.53 -6.30 22.73
C GLY A 127 18.10 -7.12 21.52
N GLU A 128 18.14 -8.44 21.67
CA GLU A 128 17.48 -9.32 20.69
C GLU A 128 15.98 -9.06 20.71
N GLN A 129 15.39 -8.83 19.54
CA GLN A 129 13.96 -8.67 19.35
C GLN A 129 13.43 -9.61 18.28
N ILE A 130 12.17 -10.00 18.42
CA ILE A 130 11.53 -10.99 17.56
C ILE A 130 10.69 -10.34 16.48
N ILE A 131 10.62 -11.01 15.34
CA ILE A 131 9.56 -10.86 14.34
C ILE A 131 8.90 -12.23 14.17
N SER A 132 7.61 -12.33 14.46
CA SER A 132 6.84 -13.56 14.26
C SER A 132 6.31 -13.62 12.85
N ILE A 133 6.69 -14.66 12.11
CA ILE A 133 6.10 -15.01 10.80
C ILE A 133 5.42 -16.37 10.96
N GLY A 134 4.23 -16.33 11.58
CA GLY A 134 3.38 -17.49 11.79
C GLY A 134 2.74 -18.04 10.51
N TYR A 135 1.80 -18.97 10.68
CA TYR A 135 1.04 -19.52 9.56
C TYR A 135 0.25 -18.44 8.82
N GLY A 136 0.38 -18.37 7.50
CA GLY A 136 -0.30 -17.36 6.66
C GLY A 136 0.36 -15.98 6.62
N CYS A 137 1.47 -15.79 7.33
CA CYS A 137 2.22 -14.52 7.40
C CYS A 137 3.33 -14.40 6.34
N ASP A 138 3.51 -15.41 5.48
CA ASP A 138 4.63 -15.54 4.55
C ASP A 138 4.48 -14.72 3.25
N TRP A 139 3.46 -13.85 3.19
CA TRP A 139 3.33 -12.85 2.14
C TRP A 139 4.40 -11.76 2.31
N ILE A 140 5.04 -11.37 1.20
CA ILE A 140 6.12 -10.36 1.22
C ILE A 140 5.63 -9.03 1.84
N GLY A 141 4.40 -8.61 1.53
CA GLY A 141 3.79 -7.41 2.12
C GLY A 141 3.64 -7.50 3.64
N THR A 142 3.16 -8.64 4.14
CA THR A 142 3.03 -8.90 5.59
C THR A 142 4.39 -8.91 6.26
N ILE A 143 5.39 -9.59 5.71
CA ILE A 143 6.73 -9.58 6.31
C ILE A 143 7.35 -8.17 6.24
N ALA A 144 7.14 -7.44 5.15
CA ALA A 144 7.62 -6.07 5.01
C ALA A 144 6.97 -5.12 6.02
N HIS A 145 5.69 -5.30 6.33
CA HIS A 145 4.97 -4.61 7.41
C HIS A 145 5.61 -4.86 8.77
N GLU A 146 5.87 -6.13 9.13
CA GLU A 146 6.51 -6.46 10.41
C GLU A 146 7.94 -5.93 10.50
N ILE A 147 8.67 -5.91 9.38
CA ILE A 147 9.97 -5.24 9.30
C ILE A 147 9.79 -3.73 9.51
N GLU A 148 8.78 -3.09 8.93
CA GLU A 148 8.54 -1.65 9.08
C GLU A 148 8.23 -1.25 10.53
N HIS A 149 7.49 -2.09 11.27
CA HIS A 149 7.38 -1.97 12.73
C HIS A 149 8.75 -1.98 13.39
N THR A 150 9.58 -2.98 13.08
CA THR A 150 10.96 -3.07 13.59
C THR A 150 11.81 -1.85 13.21
N LEU A 151 11.51 -1.20 12.09
CA LEU A 151 12.16 0.06 11.69
C LEU A 151 11.62 1.27 12.45
N GLY A 152 10.54 1.16 13.21
CA GLY A 152 10.03 2.19 14.12
C GLY A 152 8.72 2.83 13.69
N VAL A 153 7.98 2.21 12.78
CA VAL A 153 6.71 2.74 12.27
C VAL A 153 5.53 2.11 13.01
N TRP A 154 4.55 2.95 13.35
CA TRP A 154 3.28 2.53 13.94
C TRP A 154 2.25 2.31 12.86
N HIS A 155 1.16 1.61 13.17
CA HIS A 155 0.06 1.54 12.22
C HIS A 155 -0.49 2.92 11.83
N THR A 156 -0.90 3.06 10.58
CA THR A 156 -1.41 4.31 10.01
C THR A 156 -2.74 4.71 10.67
N GLN A 157 -3.61 3.75 10.98
CA GLN A 157 -4.85 4.01 11.71
C GLN A 157 -4.64 4.27 13.22
N ALA A 158 -3.40 4.26 13.72
CA ALA A 158 -3.06 4.67 15.08
C ALA A 158 -2.66 6.16 15.16
N ARG A 159 -2.73 6.90 14.04
CA ARG A 159 -2.41 8.33 13.99
C ARG A 159 -3.28 9.17 14.90
N HIS A 160 -2.65 10.13 15.57
CA HIS A 160 -3.37 11.13 16.36
C HIS A 160 -4.34 11.97 15.51
N ASP A 161 -4.05 12.15 14.21
CA ASP A 161 -4.91 12.86 13.26
C ASP A 161 -5.85 11.93 12.47
N ARG A 162 -5.88 10.62 12.76
CA ARG A 162 -6.72 9.65 12.02
C ARG A 162 -8.20 10.03 12.01
N GLY A 163 -8.65 10.74 13.05
CA GLY A 163 -10.04 11.15 13.23
C GLY A 163 -10.54 12.09 12.14
N ASN A 164 -9.66 12.61 11.29
CA ASN A 164 -10.04 13.37 10.09
C ASN A 164 -10.34 12.47 8.88
N TYR A 165 -9.87 11.22 8.90
CA TYR A 165 -9.86 10.31 7.74
C TYR A 165 -10.76 9.10 7.93
N VAL A 166 -10.76 8.54 9.14
CA VAL A 166 -11.50 7.33 9.49
C VAL A 166 -12.21 7.47 10.84
N SER A 167 -13.17 6.59 11.05
CA SER A 167 -13.85 6.35 12.32
C SER A 167 -13.80 4.88 12.67
N ILE A 168 -13.76 4.55 13.96
CA ILE A 168 -13.72 3.17 14.43
C ILE A 168 -15.12 2.77 14.91
N ASN A 169 -15.66 1.72 14.30
CA ASN A 169 -16.89 1.09 14.72
C ASN A 169 -16.59 0.10 15.87
N ALA A 170 -16.38 0.64 17.08
CA ALA A 170 -15.99 -0.14 18.26
C ALA A 170 -16.98 -1.27 18.59
N TRP A 171 -18.27 -1.13 18.25
CA TRP A 171 -19.29 -2.17 18.43
C TRP A 171 -19.01 -3.44 17.64
N ASN A 172 -18.36 -3.30 16.48
CA ASN A 172 -17.98 -4.42 15.66
C ASN A 172 -16.55 -4.89 15.92
N VAL A 173 -15.79 -4.27 16.82
CA VAL A 173 -14.45 -4.75 17.20
C VAL A 173 -14.56 -5.83 18.28
N LEU A 174 -13.81 -6.92 18.14
CA LEU A 174 -13.69 -7.93 19.20
C LEU A 174 -13.28 -7.26 20.52
N PRO A 175 -13.96 -7.51 21.66
CA PRO A 175 -13.72 -6.75 22.89
C PRO A 175 -12.25 -6.74 23.34
N ASN A 176 -11.58 -7.89 23.23
CA ASN A 176 -10.17 -8.07 23.59
C ASN A 176 -9.18 -7.49 22.56
N GLN A 177 -9.66 -6.86 21.49
CA GLN A 177 -8.85 -6.29 20.41
C GLN A 177 -9.02 -4.77 20.28
N LEU A 178 -9.84 -4.13 21.14
CA LEU A 178 -10.08 -2.68 21.10
C LEU A 178 -8.80 -1.86 21.25
N TYR A 179 -7.81 -2.37 21.98
CA TYR A 179 -6.54 -1.67 22.22
C TYR A 179 -5.73 -1.45 20.93
N ASN A 180 -5.89 -2.31 19.92
CA ASN A 180 -5.25 -2.17 18.59
C ASN A 180 -5.75 -0.95 17.80
N PHE A 181 -6.84 -0.32 18.25
CA PHE A 181 -7.42 0.86 17.65
C PHE A 181 -7.12 2.14 18.43
N ASN A 182 -6.24 2.09 19.43
CA ASN A 182 -5.82 3.28 20.17
C ASN A 182 -4.99 4.20 19.29
N THR A 183 -5.20 5.51 19.43
CA THR A 183 -4.33 6.51 18.80
C THR A 183 -3.07 6.70 19.63
N GLN A 184 -1.94 6.88 18.97
CA GLN A 184 -0.70 7.27 19.62
C GLN A 184 -0.66 8.77 19.87
N SER A 185 0.12 9.18 20.87
CA SER A 185 0.30 10.60 21.22
C SER A 185 1.21 11.33 20.24
N GLN A 186 0.95 12.63 20.04
CA GLN A 186 1.85 13.56 19.34
C GLN A 186 3.24 13.65 20.00
N SER A 187 3.32 13.45 21.32
CA SER A 187 4.61 13.48 22.05
C SER A 187 5.46 12.23 21.82
N TYR A 188 4.89 11.18 21.24
CA TYR A 188 5.57 9.91 20.98
C TYR A 188 5.78 9.62 19.51
N THR A 189 5.21 10.44 18.62
CA THR A 189 5.17 10.15 17.20
C THR A 189 5.37 11.41 16.38
N ASN A 190 6.08 11.27 15.27
CA ASN A 190 6.25 12.35 14.31
C ASN A 190 5.73 11.88 12.96
N LEU A 191 5.09 12.83 12.32
CA LEU A 191 4.35 12.63 11.11
C LEU A 191 5.16 12.97 9.83
N PHE A 192 6.30 13.67 9.97
CA PHE A 192 7.27 13.95 8.90
C PHE A 192 6.76 14.63 7.61
N GLY A 193 5.58 15.22 7.59
CA GLY A 193 5.07 15.87 6.38
C GLY A 193 4.29 14.97 5.41
N ILE A 194 4.01 13.72 5.78
CA ILE A 194 3.60 12.68 4.83
C ILE A 194 2.07 12.35 4.85
N PRO A 195 1.20 12.72 3.91
CA PRO A 195 -0.26 12.50 3.93
C PRO A 195 -0.79 11.19 4.51
N TYR A 196 -2.00 11.25 5.10
CA TYR A 196 -2.77 10.04 5.43
C TYR A 196 -3.07 9.26 4.17
N GLU A 197 -2.55 8.05 4.08
CA GLU A 197 -2.77 7.18 2.94
C GLU A 197 -3.49 5.92 3.39
N PHE A 198 -4.71 5.75 2.89
CA PHE A 198 -5.52 4.56 3.15
C PHE A 198 -4.81 3.29 2.71
N GLY A 199 -4.16 3.33 1.54
CA GLY A 199 -3.42 2.21 0.98
C GLY A 199 -2.01 2.01 1.55
N SER A 200 -1.65 2.60 2.69
CA SER A 200 -0.39 2.28 3.37
C SER A 200 -0.35 0.81 3.77
N VAL A 201 0.81 0.13 3.66
CA VAL A 201 0.92 -1.26 4.17
C VAL A 201 0.76 -1.32 5.68
N MET A 202 1.05 -0.21 6.36
CA MET A 202 0.87 -0.04 7.80
C MET A 202 -0.57 0.33 8.19
N HIS A 203 -1.50 0.46 7.24
CA HIS A 203 -2.92 0.64 7.56
C HIS A 203 -3.59 -0.73 7.69
N TYR A 204 -4.40 -0.93 8.73
CA TYR A 204 -5.29 -2.08 8.83
C TYR A 204 -6.28 -2.14 7.68
N ALA A 205 -6.70 -3.34 7.28
CA ALA A 205 -7.83 -3.48 6.39
C ALA A 205 -9.13 -3.10 7.12
N GLU A 206 -10.16 -2.77 6.35
CA GLU A 206 -11.41 -2.19 6.88
C GLU A 206 -12.17 -3.10 7.86
N ASN A 207 -11.96 -4.42 7.79
CA ASN A 207 -12.65 -5.43 8.61
C ASN A 207 -11.72 -6.06 9.66
N ASP A 208 -10.55 -5.49 9.90
CA ASP A 208 -9.60 -6.09 10.84
C ASP A 208 -10.19 -6.14 12.25
N PHE A 209 -10.01 -7.26 12.94
CA PHE A 209 -10.59 -7.59 14.26
C PHE A 209 -12.12 -7.47 14.37
N ALA A 210 -12.84 -7.59 13.25
CA ALA A 210 -14.30 -7.57 13.23
C ALA A 210 -14.94 -8.78 13.94
N ARG A 211 -16.03 -8.54 14.69
CA ARG A 211 -16.96 -9.57 15.18
C ARG A 211 -17.77 -10.14 14.01
N ASP A 212 -18.32 -9.24 13.20
CA ASP A 212 -19.02 -9.53 11.95
C ASP A 212 -18.20 -8.99 10.78
N ARG A 213 -17.59 -9.90 10.01
CA ARG A 213 -16.72 -9.57 8.86
C ARG A 213 -17.48 -9.00 7.66
N SER A 214 -18.81 -9.00 7.67
CA SER A 214 -19.62 -8.31 6.65
C SER A 214 -19.71 -6.80 6.89
N ARG A 215 -19.27 -6.34 8.07
CA ARG A 215 -19.28 -4.93 8.46
C ARG A 215 -17.85 -4.45 8.77
N PRO A 216 -17.48 -3.23 8.36
CA PRO A 216 -16.18 -2.67 8.69
C PRO A 216 -16.04 -2.31 10.18
N THR A 217 -14.84 -2.50 10.71
CA THR A 217 -14.37 -1.91 11.97
C THR A 217 -13.77 -0.53 11.74
N ILE A 218 -13.20 -0.27 10.56
CA ILE A 218 -12.68 1.04 10.15
C ILE A 218 -13.51 1.60 9.00
N VAL A 219 -14.16 2.73 9.24
CA VAL A 219 -15.04 3.38 8.27
C VAL A 219 -14.41 4.71 7.83
N ALA A 220 -14.20 4.87 6.53
CA ALA A 220 -13.75 6.12 5.93
C ALA A 220 -14.75 7.23 6.23
N ARG A 221 -14.25 8.42 6.58
CA ARG A 221 -15.10 9.60 6.83
C ARG A 221 -15.63 10.21 5.54
N ASN A 222 -16.60 11.10 5.71
CA ASN A 222 -17.16 11.89 4.62
C ASN A 222 -16.05 12.61 3.82
N GLY A 223 -16.07 12.46 2.50
CA GLY A 223 -15.06 12.94 1.56
C GLY A 223 -14.01 11.89 1.20
N TYR A 224 -13.97 10.75 1.92
CA TYR A 224 -13.00 9.68 1.73
C TYR A 224 -13.63 8.31 1.45
N GLU A 225 -14.96 8.22 1.28
CA GLU A 225 -15.70 6.97 1.11
C GLU A 225 -15.19 6.14 -0.07
N ARG A 226 -14.71 6.78 -1.14
CA ARG A 226 -14.12 6.12 -2.30
C ARG A 226 -12.90 5.23 -1.94
N PHE A 227 -12.25 5.47 -0.81
CA PHE A 227 -11.10 4.70 -0.32
C PHE A 227 -11.46 3.59 0.67
N GLN A 228 -12.74 3.40 1.00
CA GLN A 228 -13.20 2.42 2.00
C GLN A 228 -12.58 1.03 1.76
N HIS A 229 -12.71 0.50 0.55
CA HIS A 229 -12.19 -0.82 0.17
C HIS A 229 -10.71 -0.82 -0.26
N SER A 230 -10.01 0.28 -0.05
CA SER A 230 -8.61 0.46 -0.46
C SER A 230 -7.64 0.45 0.72
N MET A 231 -8.13 0.29 1.95
CA MET A 231 -7.32 0.27 3.16
C MET A 231 -6.36 -0.92 3.21
N SER A 232 -5.15 -0.70 3.76
CA SER A 232 -4.01 -1.64 3.73
C SER A 232 -3.36 -1.76 2.35
N ASN A 233 -2.34 -2.60 2.21
CA ASN A 233 -1.76 -2.90 0.90
C ASN A 233 -1.02 -4.22 0.82
N TYR A 234 -0.78 -4.67 -0.42
CA TYR A 234 -0.08 -5.91 -0.70
C TYR A 234 1.45 -5.78 -0.65
N LEU A 235 1.97 -4.55 -0.65
CA LEU A 235 3.38 -4.16 -0.50
C LEU A 235 3.48 -2.75 0.11
N PRO A 236 4.61 -2.39 0.73
CA PRO A 236 4.85 -1.01 1.15
C PRO A 236 4.72 -0.05 -0.01
N THR A 237 4.01 1.04 0.23
CA THR A 237 3.74 2.07 -0.75
C THR A 237 4.94 2.98 -0.95
N PHE A 238 4.86 3.77 -2.01
CA PHE A 238 5.87 4.78 -2.32
C PHE A 238 6.07 5.78 -1.16
N TYR A 239 5.01 6.03 -0.40
CA TYR A 239 5.02 6.91 0.74
C TYR A 239 5.46 6.21 2.06
N ASP A 240 5.38 4.87 2.15
CA ASP A 240 6.00 4.09 3.24
C ASP A 240 7.52 4.20 3.10
N ILE A 241 8.01 4.04 1.86
CA ILE A 241 9.41 4.25 1.51
C ILE A 241 9.87 5.68 1.84
N LYS A 242 9.07 6.70 1.47
CA LYS A 242 9.35 8.10 1.80
C LYS A 242 9.47 8.31 3.30
N LEU A 243 8.61 7.69 4.10
CA LEU A 243 8.64 7.78 5.56
C LEU A 243 9.95 7.22 6.11
N ILE A 244 10.33 6.00 5.74
CA ILE A 244 11.58 5.40 6.21
C ILE A 244 12.79 6.23 5.78
N ASN A 245 12.85 6.66 4.52
CA ASN A 245 13.98 7.47 4.04
C ASN A 245 14.09 8.82 4.74
N THR A 246 12.96 9.44 5.09
CA THR A 246 12.94 10.68 5.88
C THR A 246 13.35 10.42 7.33
N TYR A 247 12.78 9.37 7.94
CA TYR A 247 12.98 9.03 9.35
C TYR A 247 14.42 8.60 9.68
N TYR A 248 15.04 7.83 8.78
CA TYR A 248 16.44 7.41 8.85
C TYR A 248 17.42 8.40 8.22
N LYS A 249 16.93 9.56 7.74
CA LYS A 249 17.74 10.59 7.08
C LYS A 249 18.57 10.07 5.91
N CYS A 250 18.02 9.14 5.14
CA CYS A 250 18.73 8.50 4.03
C CYS A 250 19.16 9.50 2.94
N TYR A 251 18.41 10.59 2.76
CA TYR A 251 18.74 11.64 1.79
C TYR A 251 20.01 12.43 2.14
N ASP A 252 20.41 12.45 3.42
CA ASP A 252 21.64 13.14 3.86
C ASP A 252 22.90 12.42 3.33
N GLY A 253 22.77 11.15 2.93
CA GLY A 253 23.85 10.38 2.29
C GLY A 253 24.09 10.75 0.82
N CYS A 254 23.23 11.56 0.22
CA CYS A 254 23.39 12.01 -1.16
C CYS A 254 24.17 13.33 -1.24
N PRO A 255 25.28 13.41 -2.00
CA PRO A 255 26.10 14.62 -2.09
C PRO A 255 25.37 15.85 -2.65
N GLY A 256 24.34 15.64 -3.46
CA GLY A 256 23.53 16.69 -4.06
C GLY A 256 22.07 16.28 -4.14
N LYS A 257 21.18 17.27 -4.23
CA LYS A 257 19.75 17.06 -4.42
C LYS A 257 19.41 17.15 -5.91
N ILE A 258 18.62 16.20 -6.39
CA ILE A 258 18.04 16.25 -7.74
C ILE A 258 16.54 16.49 -7.65
N THR A 259 15.96 17.04 -8.71
CA THR A 259 14.50 17.22 -8.82
C THR A 259 13.90 16.02 -9.54
N CYS A 260 12.97 15.34 -8.87
CA CYS A 260 12.20 14.25 -9.45
C CYS A 260 10.83 14.75 -9.91
N GLN A 261 10.39 14.28 -11.07
CA GLN A 261 9.08 14.58 -11.62
C GLN A 261 8.04 13.57 -11.16
N ASN A 262 6.76 13.89 -11.38
CA ASN A 262 5.64 12.98 -11.18
C ASN A 262 5.65 12.31 -9.79
N GLY A 263 5.91 13.08 -8.74
CA GLY A 263 5.93 12.58 -7.36
C GLY A 263 7.12 11.70 -7.01
N GLY A 264 8.13 11.57 -7.87
CA GLY A 264 9.32 10.76 -7.62
C GLY A 264 10.15 11.22 -6.42
N LEU A 265 10.98 10.31 -5.91
CA LEU A 265 11.91 10.56 -4.80
C LEU A 265 13.33 10.37 -5.32
N GLN A 266 14.30 11.09 -4.79
CA GLN A 266 15.69 10.79 -5.07
C GLN A 266 16.01 9.36 -4.60
N ASP A 267 16.66 8.56 -5.46
CA ASP A 267 17.05 7.20 -5.11
C ASP A 267 18.26 7.28 -4.15
N VAL A 268 18.06 6.86 -2.90
CA VAL A 268 19.10 6.91 -1.86
C VAL A 268 20.20 5.86 -2.07
N ASN A 269 19.98 4.90 -2.97
CA ASN A 269 20.98 3.90 -3.36
C ASN A 269 21.73 4.32 -4.64
N ASN A 270 21.23 5.32 -5.36
CA ASN A 270 21.89 5.93 -6.50
C ASN A 270 21.43 7.39 -6.64
N CYS A 271 22.19 8.28 -6.01
CA CYS A 271 21.82 9.69 -5.86
C CYS A 271 21.71 10.48 -7.18
N ASN A 272 22.11 9.91 -8.30
CA ASN A 272 22.05 10.53 -9.63
C ASN A 272 20.76 10.19 -10.40
N LYS A 273 19.82 9.47 -9.78
CA LYS A 273 18.52 9.16 -10.37
C LYS A 273 17.41 9.17 -9.34
N CYS A 274 16.18 9.17 -9.82
CA CYS A 274 14.97 9.12 -9.03
C CYS A 274 14.45 7.68 -8.93
N LYS A 275 13.89 7.36 -7.77
CA LYS A 275 12.92 6.29 -7.59
C LYS A 275 11.57 6.78 -8.10
N CYS A 276 10.97 6.04 -9.02
CA CYS A 276 9.72 6.45 -9.65
C CYS A 276 8.50 5.79 -9.05
N PRO A 277 7.37 6.51 -8.93
CA PRO A 277 6.11 5.91 -8.55
C PRO A 277 5.66 4.86 -9.57
N PRO A 278 4.79 3.91 -9.14
CA PRO A 278 4.22 2.92 -10.04
C PRO A 278 3.59 3.56 -11.29
N GLY A 279 4.05 3.11 -12.46
CA GLY A 279 3.63 3.62 -13.76
C GLY A 279 4.51 4.72 -14.37
N PHE A 280 5.55 5.18 -13.66
CA PHE A 280 6.53 6.14 -14.18
C PHE A 280 7.93 5.53 -14.25
N CYS A 281 8.76 6.04 -15.15
CA CYS A 281 10.15 5.64 -15.34
C CYS A 281 11.00 6.82 -15.87
N GLY A 282 12.25 6.54 -16.20
CA GLY A 282 13.24 7.55 -16.60
C GLY A 282 14.15 7.92 -15.43
N THR A 283 15.19 8.68 -15.73
CA THR A 283 16.20 9.05 -14.73
C THR A 283 15.62 9.96 -13.65
N TYR A 284 14.67 10.81 -14.03
CA TYR A 284 14.00 11.77 -13.17
C TYR A 284 12.49 11.50 -13.04
N CYS A 285 12.04 10.30 -13.41
CA CYS A 285 10.62 9.92 -13.45
C CYS A 285 9.77 10.73 -14.43
N GLU A 286 10.40 11.25 -15.47
CA GLU A 286 9.84 12.10 -16.53
C GLU A 286 9.05 11.33 -17.58
N SER A 287 9.22 10.00 -17.64
CA SER A 287 8.68 9.14 -18.69
C SER A 287 7.67 8.13 -18.16
N ILE A 288 6.94 7.53 -19.10
CA ILE A 288 6.09 6.35 -18.89
C ILE A 288 6.87 5.15 -19.45
N PRO A 289 6.84 3.97 -18.80
CA PRO A 289 7.47 2.77 -19.34
C PRO A 289 7.09 2.57 -20.80
N SER A 290 8.06 2.33 -21.69
CA SER A 290 7.80 1.75 -22.99
C SER A 290 7.84 0.23 -22.84
N SER A 291 6.89 -0.46 -23.47
CA SER A 291 6.53 -1.87 -23.24
C SER A 291 7.64 -2.91 -23.50
N SER A 292 8.91 -2.54 -23.67
CA SER A 292 10.00 -3.48 -23.97
C SER A 292 11.22 -3.42 -23.03
N LEU A 293 11.44 -2.36 -22.23
CA LEU A 293 12.75 -2.18 -21.59
C LEU A 293 12.77 -1.88 -20.08
N TYR A 294 11.65 -1.50 -19.44
CA TYR A 294 11.69 -1.11 -18.01
C TYR A 294 11.30 -2.23 -17.03
N TYR A 295 10.57 -3.24 -17.49
CA TYR A 295 10.13 -4.39 -16.69
C TYR A 295 10.54 -5.75 -17.31
N SER A 296 11.58 -5.73 -18.14
CA SER A 296 12.02 -6.88 -18.93
C SER A 296 12.55 -8.01 -18.05
N SER A 297 11.66 -8.94 -17.69
CA SER A 297 11.96 -10.38 -17.66
C SER A 297 10.75 -11.26 -17.33
N LEU A 298 9.59 -10.72 -16.91
CA LEU A 298 8.50 -11.57 -16.39
C LEU A 298 7.06 -11.23 -16.84
N GLN A 299 6.85 -10.18 -17.64
CA GLN A 299 5.51 -9.62 -17.78
C GLN A 299 4.60 -10.33 -18.79
N SER A 300 3.70 -11.16 -18.27
CA SER A 300 2.46 -11.50 -18.98
C SER A 300 1.46 -10.36 -18.83
N THR A 301 1.59 -9.30 -19.63
CA THR A 301 0.71 -8.12 -19.58
C THR A 301 0.23 -7.74 -20.98
N SER A 302 -1.00 -7.24 -21.12
CA SER A 302 -1.54 -6.77 -22.41
C SER A 302 -2.35 -5.49 -22.27
N GLY A 303 -2.29 -4.61 -23.28
CA GLY A 303 -2.97 -3.29 -23.23
C GLY A 303 -2.31 -2.27 -22.30
N CYS A 304 -1.07 -2.53 -21.88
CA CYS A 304 -0.35 -1.78 -20.85
C CYS A 304 0.63 -0.75 -21.43
N ASP A 305 1.14 0.11 -20.56
CA ASP A 305 2.24 1.04 -20.80
C ASP A 305 1.92 2.04 -21.92
N ARG A 306 0.72 2.60 -21.82
CA ARG A 306 0.12 3.49 -22.83
C ARG A 306 -0.36 4.79 -22.22
N TYR A 307 -0.40 5.80 -23.07
CA TYR A 307 -0.96 7.10 -22.77
C TYR A 307 -2.20 7.35 -23.65
N TYR A 308 -3.29 7.80 -23.02
CA TYR A 308 -4.54 8.16 -23.70
C TYR A 308 -4.90 9.62 -23.42
N THR A 309 -5.16 10.36 -24.50
CA THR A 309 -5.82 11.66 -24.44
C THR A 309 -7.34 11.45 -24.47
N ILE A 310 -8.03 11.84 -23.39
CA ILE A 310 -9.45 11.56 -23.17
C ILE A 310 -10.29 12.79 -23.51
N GLY A 311 -11.16 12.66 -24.52
CA GLY A 311 -12.15 13.67 -24.88
C GLY A 311 -13.46 13.51 -24.10
N SER A 312 -14.47 14.32 -24.45
CA SER A 312 -15.81 14.23 -23.84
C SER A 312 -16.58 12.97 -24.23
N THR A 313 -16.30 12.41 -25.41
CA THR A 313 -16.86 11.14 -25.85
C THR A 313 -16.20 9.98 -25.10
N PRO A 314 -16.97 9.06 -24.48
CA PRO A 314 -16.39 7.92 -23.77
C PRO A 314 -15.55 7.01 -24.67
N VAL A 315 -14.37 6.64 -24.18
CA VAL A 315 -13.42 5.72 -24.84
C VAL A 315 -13.30 4.44 -24.01
N LYS A 316 -13.30 3.28 -24.69
CA LYS A 316 -13.05 1.99 -24.05
C LYS A 316 -11.55 1.70 -23.96
N ILE A 317 -11.09 1.30 -22.77
CA ILE A 317 -9.69 1.01 -22.49
C ILE A 317 -9.64 -0.34 -21.77
N SER A 318 -8.87 -1.29 -22.30
CA SER A 318 -8.74 -2.63 -21.70
C SER A 318 -7.28 -2.94 -21.42
N ALA A 319 -7.02 -3.55 -20.27
CA ALA A 319 -5.71 -4.05 -19.93
C ALA A 319 -5.79 -5.32 -19.08
N THR A 320 -4.71 -6.10 -19.14
CA THR A 320 -4.54 -7.34 -18.39
C THR A 320 -3.18 -7.36 -17.73
N ALA A 321 -3.14 -7.74 -16.46
CA ALA A 321 -1.91 -8.06 -15.75
C ALA A 321 -1.92 -9.54 -15.33
N GLY A 322 -0.81 -10.23 -15.59
CA GLY A 322 -0.62 -11.66 -15.31
C GLY A 322 -1.13 -12.59 -16.40
N SER A 323 -0.97 -13.89 -16.18
CA SER A 323 -1.42 -14.97 -17.06
C SER A 323 -2.11 -16.07 -16.28
N ASN A 324 -2.85 -16.92 -17.00
CA ASN A 324 -3.34 -18.17 -16.44
C ASN A 324 -2.20 -18.94 -15.78
N ARG A 325 -2.45 -19.44 -14.56
CA ARG A 325 -1.50 -20.22 -13.74
C ARG A 325 -0.23 -19.47 -13.31
N LEU A 326 -0.19 -18.14 -13.44
CA LEU A 326 0.91 -17.35 -12.87
C LEU A 326 0.97 -17.57 -11.35
N TYR A 327 2.17 -17.84 -10.84
CA TYR A 327 2.50 -17.72 -9.43
C TYR A 327 3.92 -17.19 -9.33
N SER A 328 4.07 -15.95 -8.86
CA SER A 328 5.35 -15.25 -8.84
C SER A 328 5.66 -14.72 -7.44
N VAL A 329 6.95 -14.50 -7.17
CA VAL A 329 7.41 -13.75 -6.00
C VAL A 329 7.22 -12.24 -6.25
N ASN A 330 7.36 -11.80 -7.50
CA ASN A 330 7.20 -10.40 -7.92
C ASN A 330 5.83 -10.16 -8.56
N TYR A 331 5.30 -8.95 -8.42
CA TYR A 331 4.08 -8.54 -9.12
C TYR A 331 4.38 -8.17 -10.57
N ASN A 332 3.54 -8.64 -11.48
CA ASN A 332 3.45 -8.15 -12.84
C ASN A 332 2.67 -6.84 -12.79
N LEU A 333 3.23 -5.77 -13.33
CA LEU A 333 2.66 -4.43 -13.24
C LEU A 333 2.33 -3.93 -14.63
N CYS A 334 1.24 -3.19 -14.74
CA CYS A 334 0.72 -2.67 -15.98
C CYS A 334 0.15 -1.28 -15.73
N ALA A 335 0.68 -0.26 -16.39
CA ALA A 335 0.26 1.12 -16.16
C ALA A 335 -0.40 1.73 -17.40
N ILE A 336 -1.57 2.35 -17.24
CA ILE A 336 -2.19 3.16 -18.28
C ILE A 336 -2.36 4.58 -17.77
N HIS A 337 -1.89 5.56 -18.53
CA HIS A 337 -2.00 6.96 -18.20
C HIS A 337 -3.11 7.62 -18.99
N LEU A 338 -3.98 8.33 -18.30
CA LEU A 338 -5.09 9.07 -18.88
C LEU A 338 -4.88 10.56 -18.60
N LYS A 339 -4.98 11.38 -19.64
CA LYS A 339 -4.97 12.85 -19.54
C LYS A 339 -6.17 13.43 -20.29
N PRO A 340 -6.89 14.42 -19.77
CA PRO A 340 -7.97 15.05 -20.49
C PRO A 340 -7.43 15.81 -21.72
N ALA A 341 -8.22 15.86 -22.78
CA ALA A 341 -7.92 16.62 -23.99
C ALA A 341 -7.84 18.13 -23.74
N THR A 342 -8.50 18.61 -22.68
CA THR A 342 -8.48 20.02 -22.26
C THR A 342 -7.89 20.13 -20.86
N LYS A 343 -6.88 21.00 -20.71
CA LYS A 343 -6.20 21.24 -19.44
C LYS A 343 -7.19 21.74 -18.37
N GLY A 344 -7.03 21.28 -17.14
CA GLY A 344 -7.88 21.65 -16.00
C GLY A 344 -9.22 20.91 -15.92
N ARG A 345 -9.53 20.05 -16.89
CA ARG A 345 -10.68 19.15 -16.80
C ARG A 345 -10.30 17.90 -16.01
N ARG A 346 -11.32 17.17 -15.54
CA ARG A 346 -11.13 15.91 -14.82
C ARG A 346 -11.50 14.74 -15.73
N ILE A 347 -11.03 13.57 -15.37
CA ILE A 347 -11.38 12.31 -16.02
C ILE A 347 -12.29 11.51 -15.11
N GLU A 348 -13.39 11.03 -15.66
CA GLU A 348 -14.24 10.00 -15.06
C GLU A 348 -13.95 8.66 -15.73
N VAL A 349 -13.79 7.62 -14.91
CA VAL A 349 -13.64 6.23 -15.34
C VAL A 349 -14.71 5.36 -14.68
N THR A 350 -15.33 4.50 -15.49
CA THR A 350 -16.25 3.47 -15.02
C THR A 350 -15.73 2.11 -15.43
N VAL A 351 -15.65 1.16 -14.49
CA VAL A 351 -15.35 -0.24 -14.81
C VAL A 351 -16.56 -0.85 -15.52
N THR A 352 -16.41 -1.23 -16.79
CA THR A 352 -17.50 -1.84 -17.56
C THR A 352 -17.52 -3.35 -17.45
N THR A 353 -16.34 -3.98 -17.47
CA THR A 353 -16.19 -5.43 -17.33
C THR A 353 -14.88 -5.72 -16.60
N GLY A 354 -14.88 -6.75 -15.77
CA GLY A 354 -13.68 -7.30 -15.17
C GLY A 354 -13.67 -8.82 -15.27
N ALA A 355 -12.48 -9.42 -15.36
CA ALA A 355 -12.28 -10.87 -15.33
C ALA A 355 -10.98 -11.24 -14.58
N GLY A 356 -10.85 -12.52 -14.24
CA GLY A 356 -9.65 -13.06 -13.59
C GLY A 356 -9.80 -13.22 -12.08
N MET A 357 -8.67 -13.17 -11.38
CA MET A 357 -8.58 -13.45 -9.95
C MET A 357 -9.41 -12.46 -9.13
N SER A 358 -10.20 -13.01 -8.22
CA SER A 358 -10.82 -12.27 -7.13
C SER A 358 -9.99 -12.50 -5.88
N SER A 359 -9.60 -11.44 -5.18
CA SER A 359 -8.87 -11.55 -3.91
C SER A 359 -9.43 -10.64 -2.84
N TRP A 360 -9.45 -11.12 -1.60
CA TRP A 360 -9.70 -10.27 -0.43
C TRP A 360 -8.46 -9.41 -0.19
N ASN A 361 -8.65 -8.14 0.15
CA ASN A 361 -7.60 -7.14 0.42
C ASN A 361 -6.60 -6.87 -0.73
N CYS A 362 -6.86 -7.43 -1.91
CA CYS A 362 -6.09 -7.24 -3.14
C CYS A 362 -4.64 -7.75 -3.07
N TYR A 363 -4.37 -8.85 -2.36
CA TYR A 363 -3.02 -9.45 -2.29
C TYR A 363 -2.60 -10.25 -3.54
N GLY A 364 -3.56 -10.71 -4.34
CA GLY A 364 -3.26 -11.57 -5.49
C GLY A 364 -3.09 -10.79 -6.79
N ALA A 365 -4.13 -10.04 -7.13
CA ALA A 365 -4.20 -9.22 -8.33
C ALA A 365 -5.30 -8.16 -8.18
N GLY A 366 -5.22 -7.10 -8.98
CA GLY A 366 -6.22 -6.04 -9.01
C GLY A 366 -5.78 -4.84 -9.86
N VAL A 367 -6.50 -3.74 -9.71
CA VAL A 367 -6.13 -2.43 -10.25
C VAL A 367 -6.11 -1.40 -9.12
N ASP A 368 -5.08 -0.56 -9.12
CA ASP A 368 -4.94 0.65 -8.32
C ASP A 368 -5.25 1.86 -9.21
N VAL A 369 -6.45 2.42 -9.06
CA VAL A 369 -6.91 3.59 -9.82
C VAL A 369 -6.45 4.85 -9.11
N ARG A 370 -5.31 5.39 -9.55
CA ARG A 370 -4.69 6.58 -8.98
C ARG A 370 -5.36 7.84 -9.48
N VAL A 371 -6.13 8.46 -8.58
CA VAL A 371 -6.93 9.66 -8.82
C VAL A 371 -6.27 10.93 -8.30
N ALA A 372 -5.36 10.82 -7.33
CA ALA A 372 -4.78 11.95 -6.65
C ALA A 372 -3.92 12.81 -7.59
N ALA A 373 -3.86 14.11 -7.31
CA ALA A 373 -2.96 15.03 -8.01
C ALA A 373 -1.49 14.61 -7.89
N ASP A 374 -1.12 14.03 -6.74
CA ASP A 374 0.17 13.36 -6.59
C ASP A 374 0.06 11.88 -7.04
N PRO A 375 0.67 11.51 -8.18
CA PRO A 375 0.63 10.14 -8.68
C PRO A 375 1.39 9.14 -7.79
N ALA A 376 2.18 9.59 -6.83
CA ALA A 376 2.86 8.71 -5.87
C ALA A 376 1.91 8.10 -4.83
N MET A 377 0.80 8.77 -4.53
CA MET A 377 -0.19 8.25 -3.58
C MET A 377 -0.93 7.02 -4.14
N SER A 378 -1.21 6.05 -3.27
CA SER A 378 -2.10 4.94 -3.58
C SER A 378 -3.49 5.45 -3.94
N GLY A 379 -4.13 4.82 -4.91
CA GLY A 379 -5.47 5.13 -5.36
C GLY A 379 -6.54 4.20 -4.82
N ILE A 380 -7.62 4.09 -5.59
CA ILE A 380 -8.77 3.24 -5.30
C ILE A 380 -8.47 1.84 -5.82
N ARG A 381 -8.42 0.84 -4.93
CA ARG A 381 -8.09 -0.53 -5.27
C ARG A 381 -9.33 -1.35 -5.59
N ILE A 382 -9.29 -2.04 -6.72
CA ILE A 382 -10.34 -2.94 -7.19
C ILE A 382 -9.72 -4.29 -7.51
N CYS A 383 -10.10 -5.33 -6.76
CA CYS A 383 -9.58 -6.69 -6.92
C CYS A 383 -10.67 -7.75 -6.94
N ARG A 384 -11.91 -7.32 -7.18
CA ARG A 384 -13.06 -8.19 -7.43
C ARG A 384 -13.66 -7.80 -8.77
N PRO A 385 -13.24 -8.47 -9.85
CA PRO A 385 -13.60 -8.02 -11.20
C PRO A 385 -15.11 -8.03 -11.48
N ASN A 386 -15.88 -8.82 -10.74
CA ASN A 386 -17.34 -8.91 -10.84
C ASN A 386 -18.10 -7.90 -9.97
N THR A 387 -17.42 -7.13 -9.12
CA THR A 387 -18.07 -6.13 -8.27
C THR A 387 -18.30 -4.85 -9.07
N ARG A 388 -19.52 -4.30 -9.00
CA ARG A 388 -19.83 -2.99 -9.58
C ARG A 388 -19.26 -1.89 -8.70
N PHE A 389 -18.53 -0.97 -9.30
CA PHE A 389 -18.02 0.22 -8.63
C PHE A 389 -18.74 1.46 -9.16
N PRO A 390 -19.02 2.45 -8.29
CA PRO A 390 -19.38 3.79 -8.75
C PRO A 390 -18.34 4.34 -9.73
N SER A 391 -18.71 5.33 -10.53
CA SER A 391 -17.74 6.00 -11.39
C SER A 391 -16.67 6.69 -10.53
N ILE A 392 -15.45 6.66 -11.02
CA ILE A 392 -14.27 7.17 -10.33
C ILE A 392 -13.83 8.44 -11.04
N VAL A 393 -13.78 9.54 -10.32
CA VAL A 393 -13.35 10.84 -10.85
C VAL A 393 -11.97 11.18 -10.29
N SER A 394 -11.01 11.42 -11.20
CA SER A 394 -9.66 11.92 -10.88
C SER A 394 -9.72 13.27 -10.18
N ASP A 395 -8.83 13.59 -9.24
CA ASP A 395 -8.77 14.89 -8.54
C ASP A 395 -8.01 15.97 -9.32
N SER A 396 -7.41 15.59 -10.45
CA SER A 396 -6.54 16.43 -11.26
C SER A 396 -6.78 16.20 -12.75
N ASP A 397 -5.94 16.80 -13.60
CA ASP A 397 -5.88 16.53 -15.04
C ASP A 397 -5.13 15.22 -15.36
N ARG A 398 -5.07 14.28 -14.42
CA ARG A 398 -4.39 13.00 -14.59
C ARG A 398 -5.10 11.88 -13.85
N MET A 399 -5.10 10.70 -14.47
CA MET A 399 -5.43 9.43 -13.81
C MET A 399 -4.45 8.36 -14.29
N VAL A 400 -4.01 7.48 -13.37
CA VAL A 400 -3.19 6.32 -13.74
C VAL A 400 -3.91 5.05 -13.30
N LEU A 401 -4.10 4.11 -14.23
CA LEU A 401 -4.65 2.79 -13.97
C LEU A 401 -3.49 1.81 -13.84
N ASN A 402 -3.16 1.43 -12.60
CA ASN A 402 -2.07 0.52 -12.31
C ASN A 402 -2.61 -0.88 -11.99
N LEU A 403 -2.66 -1.74 -13.01
CA LEU A 403 -3.01 -3.14 -12.83
C LEU A 403 -1.80 -3.90 -12.28
N PHE A 404 -2.06 -4.87 -11.41
CA PHE A 404 -1.04 -5.71 -10.83
C PHE A 404 -1.53 -7.16 -10.69
N ALA A 405 -0.63 -8.13 -10.88
CA ALA A 405 -0.92 -9.54 -10.64
C ALA A 405 0.34 -10.31 -10.24
N ARG A 406 0.24 -11.02 -9.11
CA ARG A 406 1.22 -11.99 -8.63
C ARG A 406 0.73 -13.43 -8.83
N ILE A 407 -0.57 -13.61 -8.72
CA ILE A 407 -1.24 -14.90 -8.82
C ILE A 407 -2.27 -14.78 -9.94
N ASN A 408 -2.21 -15.73 -10.88
CA ASN A 408 -3.08 -15.79 -12.04
C ASN A 408 -3.08 -14.47 -12.83
N TYR A 409 -4.22 -14.06 -13.39
CA TYR A 409 -4.35 -12.77 -14.08
C TYR A 409 -5.52 -11.95 -13.55
N VAL A 410 -5.52 -10.66 -13.87
CA VAL A 410 -6.69 -9.81 -13.80
C VAL A 410 -6.81 -9.00 -15.09
N SER A 411 -8.03 -8.83 -15.59
CA SER A 411 -8.33 -8.02 -16.76
C SER A 411 -9.47 -7.07 -16.44
N PHE A 412 -9.32 -5.81 -16.85
CA PHE A 412 -10.35 -4.80 -16.70
C PHE A 412 -10.56 -4.05 -18.00
N THR A 413 -11.83 -3.75 -18.31
CA THR A 413 -12.22 -2.78 -19.31
C THR A 413 -12.88 -1.60 -18.61
N PHE A 414 -12.44 -0.42 -19.00
CA PHE A 414 -12.86 0.87 -18.49
C PHE A 414 -13.54 1.66 -19.61
N SER A 415 -14.57 2.41 -19.25
CA SER A 415 -15.08 3.53 -20.06
C SER A 415 -14.56 4.82 -19.45
N ALA A 416 -13.77 5.59 -20.19
CA ALA A 416 -13.16 6.82 -19.74
C ALA A 416 -13.70 8.02 -20.52
N ARG A 417 -14.05 9.11 -19.84
CA ARG A 417 -14.47 10.38 -20.46
C ARG A 417 -13.97 11.58 -19.67
N MET A 418 -13.79 12.69 -20.36
CA MET A 418 -13.47 13.98 -19.75
C MET A 418 -14.73 14.66 -19.23
N ILE A 419 -14.67 15.19 -18.00
CA ILE A 419 -15.81 15.85 -17.31
C ILE A 419 -15.47 17.22 -16.76
#